data_AF-A0A3B4ALB8-F1
#
_entry.id   AF-A0A3B4ALB8-F1
#
_cell.length_a   1.000
_cell.length_b   1.000
_cell.length_c   1.000
_cell.angle_alpha   90.00
_cell.angle_beta   90.00
_cell.angle_gamma   90.00
#
_symmetry.space_group_name_H-M   'P 1'
#
loop_
_entity.id
_entity.type
_entity.pdbx_description
1 polymer ?
#
loop_
_entity_poly.entity_id
_entity_poly.type
_entity_poly.pdbx_seq_one_letter_code
_entity_poly.pdbx_strand_id
1 'polypeptide(L)'
;QATVSWDASEGALSYTVTAEGGSGISSSCETSALSCVLADLQCGQEYSVQVVSKDDICSSLPSPATLFDSEPQRVMADMFCHNNTAMVSWEE
;
A
#
# COMPACT_ATOMS: atom_id res chain seq x y z
N GLN A 1 -4.14 5.60 -1.87
CA GLN A 1 -3.71 5.29 -0.49
C GLN A 1 -3.87 3.80 -0.24
N ALA A 2 -3.11 3.20 0.67
CA ALA A 2 -3.29 1.81 1.06
C ALA A 2 -3.20 1.68 2.59
N THR A 3 -3.95 0.73 3.16
CA THR A 3 -3.86 0.41 4.59
C THR A 3 -3.14 -0.92 4.74
N VAL A 4 -2.06 -0.92 5.52
CA VAL A 4 -1.27 -2.10 5.82
C VAL A 4 -1.49 -2.46 7.28
N SER A 5 -1.71 -3.75 7.56
CA SER A 5 -1.85 -4.28 8.92
C SER A 5 -0.98 -5.52 9.09
N TRP A 6 -0.43 -5.69 10.29
CA TRP A 6 0.51 -6.79 10.61
C TRP A 6 0.28 -7.29 12.04
N ASP A 7 0.84 -8.47 12.34
CA ASP A 7 0.81 -9.04 13.68
C ASP A 7 1.87 -8.42 14.60
N ALA A 8 1.57 -8.38 15.89
CA ALA A 8 2.48 -7.83 16.89
C ALA A 8 3.77 -8.66 17.00
N SER A 9 4.91 -7.96 17.02
CA SER A 9 6.23 -8.54 17.23
C SER A 9 6.64 -8.39 18.71
N GLU A 10 7.27 -9.42 19.28
CA GLU A 10 7.63 -9.43 20.70
C GLU A 10 8.71 -8.37 20.99
N GLY A 11 8.45 -7.46 21.93
CA GLY A 11 9.38 -6.39 22.31
C GLY A 11 9.34 -5.14 21.42
N ALA A 12 8.52 -5.11 20.37
CA ALA A 12 8.40 -3.94 19.50
C ALA A 12 7.58 -2.81 20.14
N LEU A 13 8.12 -1.59 20.12
CA LEU A 13 7.46 -0.37 20.60
C LEU A 13 6.82 0.43 19.46
N SER A 14 7.46 0.41 18.29
CA SER A 14 6.94 1.03 17.08
C SER A 14 7.22 0.17 15.85
N TYR A 15 6.55 0.51 14.76
CA TYR A 15 6.68 -0.13 13.47
C TYR A 15 6.84 0.92 12.39
N THR A 16 7.75 0.66 11.47
CA THR A 16 7.96 1.43 10.26
C THR A 16 7.51 0.59 9.07
N VAL A 17 6.54 1.10 8.32
CA VAL A 17 6.08 0.49 7.08
C VAL A 17 6.67 1.27 5.92
N THR A 18 7.23 0.57 4.95
CA THR A 18 7.77 1.16 3.72
C THR A 18 7.13 0.47 2.53
N ALA A 19 6.62 1.25 1.58
CA ALA A 19 6.16 0.82 0.28
C ALA A 19 7.08 1.39 -0.79
N GLU A 20 7.69 0.53 -1.60
CA GLU A 20 8.54 0.90 -2.72
C GLU A 20 7.81 0.59 -4.03
N GLY A 21 7.59 1.60 -4.87
CA GLY A 21 7.06 1.45 -6.21
C GLY A 21 8.17 1.32 -7.26
N GLY A 22 7.86 0.68 -8.39
CA GLY A 22 8.84 0.43 -9.47
C GLY A 22 9.47 1.69 -10.10
N SER A 23 8.92 2.88 -9.85
CA SER A 23 9.40 4.17 -10.37
C SER A 23 10.41 4.90 -9.45
N GLY A 24 10.84 4.28 -8.34
CA GLY A 24 11.71 4.91 -7.33
C GLY A 24 10.95 5.80 -6.34
N ILE A 25 9.62 5.74 -6.37
CA ILE A 25 8.74 6.40 -5.42
C ILE A 25 8.52 5.48 -4.23
N SER A 26 8.88 5.97 -3.05
CA SER A 26 8.61 5.28 -1.81
C SER A 26 7.66 6.08 -0.92
N SER A 27 6.74 5.38 -0.28
CA SER A 27 5.91 5.91 0.78
C SER A 27 6.25 5.17 2.06
N SER A 28 6.35 5.89 3.17
CA SER A 28 6.60 5.27 4.46
C SER A 28 5.74 5.90 5.53
N CYS A 29 5.48 5.12 6.57
CA CYS A 29 4.77 5.60 7.73
C CYS A 29 5.24 4.88 8.99
N GLU A 30 5.25 5.61 10.10
CA GLU A 30 5.68 5.11 11.40
C GLU A 30 4.51 5.19 12.38
N THR A 31 4.26 4.10 13.09
CA THR A 31 3.15 3.99 14.04
C THR A 31 3.48 2.99 15.15
N SER A 32 2.92 3.19 16.34
CA SER A 32 2.93 2.19 17.41
C SER A 32 1.72 1.24 17.34
N ALA A 33 0.76 1.52 16.46
CA ALA A 33 -0.36 0.63 16.19
C ALA A 33 0.05 -0.52 15.27
N LEU A 34 -0.81 -1.55 15.18
CA LEU A 34 -0.62 -2.70 14.28
C LEU A 34 -1.16 -2.45 12.85
N SER A 35 -1.37 -1.17 12.51
CA SER A 35 -1.89 -0.77 11.22
C SER A 35 -1.42 0.64 10.88
N CYS A 36 -1.13 0.87 9.60
CA CYS A 36 -0.75 2.18 9.11
C CYS A 36 -1.32 2.45 7.71
N VAL A 37 -1.55 3.74 7.43
CA VAL A 37 -2.01 4.21 6.13
C VAL A 37 -0.82 4.80 5.38
N LEU A 38 -0.53 4.22 4.23
CA LEU A 38 0.40 4.78 3.25
C LEU A 38 -0.39 5.77 2.39
N ALA A 39 -0.19 7.05 2.68
CA ALA A 39 -0.65 8.15 1.85
C ALA A 39 0.25 8.30 0.61
N ASP A 40 -0.21 9.06 -0.40
CA ASP A 40 0.61 9.48 -1.55
C ASP A 40 1.13 8.37 -2.48
N LEU A 41 0.48 7.20 -2.49
CA LEU A 41 0.70 6.17 -3.52
C LEU A 41 0.19 6.63 -4.88
N GLN A 42 0.96 6.37 -5.94
CA GLN A 42 0.53 6.55 -7.32
C GLN A 42 -0.36 5.38 -7.75
N CYS A 43 -1.39 5.69 -8.52
CA CYS A 43 -2.31 4.70 -9.07
C CYS A 43 -1.68 3.98 -10.26
N GLY A 44 -2.12 2.75 -10.55
CA GLY A 44 -1.66 1.99 -11.71
C GLY A 44 -0.23 1.42 -11.58
N GLN A 45 0.28 1.27 -10.37
CA GLN A 45 1.62 0.74 -10.14
C GLN A 45 1.65 -0.32 -9.03
N GLU A 46 2.46 -1.35 -9.24
CA GLU A 46 2.78 -2.35 -8.22
C GLU A 46 3.72 -1.76 -7.16
N TYR A 47 3.37 -1.97 -5.90
CA TYR A 47 4.15 -1.57 -4.74
C TYR A 47 4.61 -2.78 -3.92
N SER A 48 5.86 -2.74 -3.49
CA SER A 48 6.45 -3.69 -2.54
C SER A 48 6.42 -3.12 -1.13
N VAL A 49 5.62 -3.72 -0.25
CA VAL A 49 5.48 -3.32 1.15
C VAL A 49 6.28 -4.20 2.07
N GLN A 50 6.99 -3.57 3.01
CA GLN A 50 7.72 -4.21 4.09
C GLN A 50 7.46 -3.50 5.42
N VAL A 51 7.46 -4.26 6.50
CA VAL A 51 7.29 -3.75 7.86
C VAL A 51 8.55 -4.06 8.67
N VAL A 52 9.06 -3.06 9.37
CA VAL A 52 10.19 -3.17 10.31
C VAL A 52 9.68 -2.84 11.69
N SER A 53 9.88 -3.74 12.64
CA SER A 53 9.58 -3.46 14.05
C SER A 53 10.78 -2.81 14.74
N LYS A 54 10.53 -1.90 15.67
CA LYS A 54 11.57 -1.08 16.30
C LYS A 54 11.33 -0.98 17.81
N ASP A 55 12.41 -1.06 18.56
CA ASP A 55 12.46 -0.80 19.99
C ASP A 55 13.34 0.45 20.28
N ASP A 56 13.59 0.77 21.55
CA ASP A 56 14.38 1.95 21.94
C ASP A 56 15.88 1.86 21.55
N ILE A 57 16.36 0.68 21.14
CA ILE A 57 17.78 0.35 20.98
C ILE A 57 18.07 -0.14 19.55
N CYS A 58 17.17 -0.88 18.93
CA CYS A 58 17.38 -1.65 17.72
C CYS A 58 16.13 -1.71 16.83
N SER A 59 16.35 -2.02 15.56
CA SER A 59 15.31 -2.35 14.59
C SER A 59 15.42 -3.83 14.21
N SER A 60 14.29 -4.50 14.07
CA SER A 60 14.23 -5.86 13.54
C SER A 60 14.63 -5.89 12.07
N LEU A 61 14.79 -7.11 11.55
CA LEU A 61 14.82 -7.31 10.11
C LEU A 61 13.46 -6.93 9.48
N PRO A 62 13.45 -6.50 8.21
CA PRO A 62 12.20 -6.28 7.47
C PRO A 62 11.41 -7.58 7.33
N SER A 63 10.09 -7.46 7.35
CA SER A 63 9.19 -8.55 6.96
C SER A 63 9.44 -8.97 5.50
N PRO A 64 8.97 -10.17 5.12
CA PRO A 64 8.85 -10.53 3.71
C PRO A 64 8.11 -9.43 2.94
N ALA A 65 8.62 -9.09 1.76
CA ALA A 65 7.98 -8.12 0.88
C ALA A 65 6.65 -8.67 0.38
N THR A 66 5.60 -7.87 0.55
CA THR A 66 4.27 -8.16 0.02
C THR A 66 3.98 -7.20 -1.12
N LEU A 67 3.68 -7.75 -2.30
CA LEU A 67 3.32 -6.98 -3.49
C LEU A 67 1.83 -6.69 -3.49
N PHE A 68 1.45 -5.48 -3.86
CA PHE A 68 0.07 -5.11 -4.15
C PHE A 68 0.00 -4.10 -5.29
N ASP A 69 -1.06 -4.21 -6.09
CA ASP A 69 -1.39 -3.21 -7.12
C ASP A 69 -2.21 -2.08 -6.51
N SER A 70 -1.81 -0.85 -6.80
CA SER A 70 -2.64 0.30 -6.46
C SER A 70 -3.89 0.35 -7.33
N GLU A 71 -4.98 0.90 -6.78
CA GLU A 71 -6.22 1.06 -7.53
C GLU A 71 -5.97 1.86 -8.82
N PRO A 72 -6.58 1.47 -9.95
CA PRO A 72 -6.38 2.14 -11.22
C PRO A 72 -6.93 3.56 -11.19
N GLN A 73 -6.29 4.47 -11.93
CA GLN A 73 -6.68 5.87 -11.93
C GLN A 73 -7.82 6.12 -12.92
N ARG A 74 -8.67 7.12 -12.63
CA ARG A 74 -9.71 7.60 -13.56
C ARG A 74 -10.62 6.50 -14.13
N VAL A 75 -11.27 5.77 -13.24
CA VAL A 75 -12.33 4.83 -13.64
C VAL A 75 -13.48 5.60 -14.30
N MET A 76 -13.69 5.37 -15.59
CA MET A 76 -14.79 5.89 -16.39
C MET A 76 -15.78 4.76 -16.68
N ALA A 77 -17.08 5.09 -16.60
CA ALA A 77 -18.16 4.16 -16.89
C ALA A 77 -19.11 4.79 -17.91
N ASP A 78 -19.17 4.20 -19.10
CA ASP A 78 -20.07 4.58 -20.18
C ASP A 78 -21.21 3.58 -20.30
N MET A 79 -22.45 4.08 -20.27
CA MET A 79 -23.64 3.25 -20.29
C MET A 79 -24.31 3.28 -21.67
N PHE A 80 -24.45 2.11 -22.28
CA PHE A 80 -25.10 1.90 -23.56
C PHE A 80 -26.53 1.38 -23.35
N CYS A 81 -27.47 2.31 -23.16
CA CYS A 81 -28.88 1.99 -22.90
C CYS A 81 -29.54 1.15 -24.01
N HIS A 82 -29.07 1.24 -25.26
CA HIS A 82 -29.67 0.51 -26.38
C HIS A 82 -29.46 -1.00 -26.31
N ASN A 83 -28.36 -1.46 -25.70
CA ASN A 83 -28.02 -2.88 -25.57
C ASN A 83 -27.94 -3.31 -24.11
N ASN A 84 -28.32 -2.42 -23.18
CA ASN A 84 -28.26 -2.65 -21.74
C ASN A 84 -26.85 -3.04 -21.26
N THR A 85 -25.82 -2.49 -21.92
CA THR A 85 -24.40 -2.76 -21.66
C THR A 85 -23.75 -1.55 -20.98
N ALA A 86 -22.77 -1.80 -20.12
CA ALA A 86 -21.89 -0.76 -19.60
C ALA A 86 -20.44 -1.09 -19.98
N MET A 87 -19.69 -0.08 -20.42
CA MET A 87 -18.24 -0.15 -20.62
C MET A 87 -17.58 0.55 -19.45
N VAL A 88 -16.66 -0.14 -18.80
CA VAL A 88 -15.83 0.42 -17.73
C VAL A 88 -14.41 0.48 -18.25
N SER A 89 -13.79 1.65 -18.22
CA SER A 89 -12.41 1.89 -18.61
C SER A 89 -11.68 2.61 -17.48
N TRP A 90 -10.37 2.45 -17.42
CA TRP A 90 -9.51 3.16 -16.47
C TRP A 90 -8.20 3.53 -17.15
N GLU A 91 -7.52 4.56 -16.65
CA GLU A 91 -6.13 4.84 -17.00
C GLU A 91 -5.22 4.05 -16.06
N GLU A 92 -4.26 3.37 -16.68
CA GLU A 92 -3.15 2.68 -16.00
C GLU A 92 -1.95 3.62 -15.88
#